data_AF-A0A6L8UZM2-F1
#
_entry.id   AF-A0A6L8UZM2-F1
#
_cell.length_a   1.000
_cell.length_b   1.000
_cell.length_c   1.000
_cell.angle_alpha   90.00
_cell.angle_beta   90.00
_cell.angle_gamma   90.00
#
_symmetry.space_group_name_H-M   'P 1'
#
loop_
_entity.id
_entity.type
_entity.pdbx_description
1 polymer ?
#
loop_
_entity_poly.entity_id
_entity_poly.type
_entity_poly.pdbx_seq_one_letter_code
_entity_poly.pdbx_strand_id
1 'polypeptide(L)'
;MDKGMLHRQLTDLGLERVKYTEKAVYQYNIYSEATAASYPLTLVMLTSELGNTTVHFHEADFPDHKFVPLEVRRAALDKLIELERLCNGPSGKTLEEANNSSMAQDLEEIKKLGNEMKHMKTNSELIEKNLVPDPIQ
;
A
#
# COMPACT_ATOMS: atom_id res chain seq x y z
N MET A 1 35.72 10.24 -1.79
CA MET A 1 35.65 11.56 -2.45
C MET A 1 34.34 12.21 -2.08
N ASP A 2 34.34 13.50 -1.80
CA ASP A 2 33.11 14.25 -1.52
C ASP A 2 32.27 14.39 -2.80
N LYS A 3 30.98 13.99 -2.77
CA LYS A 3 30.06 14.05 -3.93
C LYS A 3 29.98 15.48 -4.49
N GLY A 4 30.08 16.50 -3.63
CA GLY A 4 30.05 17.91 -4.04
C GLY A 4 31.29 18.34 -4.82
N MET A 5 32.46 17.78 -4.49
CA MET A 5 33.73 18.13 -5.13
C MET A 5 33.83 17.53 -6.55
N LEU A 6 33.38 16.29 -6.73
CA LEU A 6 33.28 15.67 -8.06
C LEU A 6 32.29 16.38 -8.97
N HIS A 7 31.14 16.81 -8.42
CA HIS A 7 30.16 17.54 -9.20
C HIS A 7 30.73 18.85 -9.76
N ARG A 8 31.44 19.63 -8.93
CA ARG A 8 32.10 20.87 -9.38
C ARG A 8 33.12 20.62 -10.48
N GLN A 9 33.97 19.59 -10.34
CA GLN A 9 34.94 19.24 -11.36
C GLN A 9 34.29 18.89 -12.71
N LEU A 10 33.15 18.19 -12.69
CA LEU A 10 32.40 17.88 -13.91
C LEU A 10 31.79 19.13 -14.54
N THR A 11 31.26 20.05 -13.73
CA THR A 11 30.73 21.33 -14.22
C THR A 11 31.81 22.24 -14.79
N ASP A 12 33.00 22.28 -14.17
CA ASP A 12 34.16 23.04 -14.66
C ASP A 12 34.67 22.51 -16.01
N LEU A 13 34.45 21.23 -16.29
CA LEU A 13 34.73 20.59 -17.59
C LEU A 13 33.62 20.86 -18.64
N GLY A 14 32.59 21.64 -18.29
CA GLY A 14 31.48 21.99 -19.18
C GLY A 14 30.38 20.93 -19.27
N LEU A 15 30.37 19.92 -18.39
CA LEU A 15 29.28 18.95 -18.34
C LEU A 15 28.11 19.47 -17.53
N GLU A 16 26.91 19.37 -18.10
CA GLU A 16 25.66 19.64 -17.41
C GLU A 16 25.08 18.36 -16.82
N ARG A 17 24.61 18.44 -15.58
CA ARG A 17 23.97 17.32 -14.90
C ARG A 17 22.52 17.20 -15.36
N VAL A 18 22.21 16.13 -16.08
CA VAL A 18 20.86 15.88 -16.63
C VAL A 18 19.92 15.23 -15.60
N LYS A 19 20.44 14.31 -14.76
CA LYS A 19 19.65 13.61 -13.74
C LYS A 19 20.59 12.98 -12.70
N TYR A 20 20.15 12.92 -11.45
CA TYR A 20 20.76 12.06 -10.44
C TYR A 20 19.71 11.11 -9.88
N THR A 21 20.17 9.90 -9.59
CA THR A 21 19.34 8.87 -8.99
C THR A 21 20.25 8.10 -8.05
N GLU A 22 19.92 8.12 -6.78
CA GLU A 22 20.64 7.38 -5.76
C GLU A 22 20.11 5.95 -5.73
N LYS A 23 21.03 5.00 -5.90
CA LYS A 23 20.73 3.57 -5.85
C LYS A 23 21.03 3.05 -4.46
N ALA A 24 20.01 2.49 -3.80
CA ALA A 24 20.13 1.80 -2.54
C ALA A 24 19.75 0.33 -2.73
N VAL A 25 20.49 -0.58 -2.11
CA VAL A 25 20.24 -2.02 -2.17
C VAL A 25 19.87 -2.50 -0.78
N TYR A 26 18.73 -3.18 -0.69
CA TYR A 26 18.19 -3.76 0.54
C TYR A 26 18.11 -5.27 0.40
N GLN A 27 18.14 -5.97 1.54
CA GLN A 27 17.99 -7.41 1.60
C GLN A 27 16.91 -7.77 2.61
N TYR A 28 16.00 -8.65 2.20
CA TYR A 28 14.93 -9.19 3.02
C TYR A 28 14.98 -10.72 3.04
N ASN A 29 15.07 -11.32 4.21
CA ASN A 29 15.22 -12.77 4.34
C ASN A 29 13.86 -13.44 4.55
N ILE A 30 13.48 -14.34 3.65
CA ILE A 30 12.25 -15.13 3.74
C ILE A 30 12.60 -16.52 4.25
N TYR A 31 12.09 -16.90 5.41
CA TYR A 31 12.25 -18.26 5.93
C TYR A 31 11.12 -19.16 5.41
N SER A 32 11.47 -20.36 4.94
CA SER A 32 10.52 -21.41 4.55
C SER A 32 10.66 -22.59 5.48
N GLU A 33 9.57 -22.94 6.16
CA GLU A 33 9.50 -24.13 7.01
C GLU A 33 9.62 -25.41 6.18
N ALA A 34 9.03 -25.44 4.99
CA ALA A 34 9.04 -26.61 4.09
C ALA A 34 10.46 -27.03 3.65
N THR A 35 11.37 -26.07 3.50
CA THR A 35 12.76 -26.33 3.09
C THR A 35 13.77 -26.11 4.23
N ALA A 36 13.29 -25.71 5.41
CA ALA A 36 14.11 -25.32 6.57
C ALA A 36 15.26 -24.36 6.19
N ALA A 37 15.00 -23.46 5.24
CA ALA A 37 16.02 -22.60 4.64
C ALA A 37 15.54 -21.14 4.56
N SER A 38 16.51 -20.22 4.58
CA SER A 38 16.27 -18.80 4.38
C SER A 38 16.67 -18.37 2.97
N TYR A 39 15.79 -17.61 2.34
CA TYR A 39 15.91 -17.12 0.98
C TYR A 39 16.06 -15.60 1.03
N PRO A 40 17.29 -15.09 0.87
CA PRO A 40 17.54 -13.66 0.83
C PRO A 40 17.02 -13.08 -0.49
N LEU A 41 16.03 -12.20 -0.41
CA LEU A 41 15.53 -11.40 -1.51
C LEU A 41 16.30 -10.07 -1.53
N THR A 42 17.01 -9.79 -2.62
CA THR A 42 17.65 -8.50 -2.86
C THR A 42 16.67 -7.55 -3.53
N LEU A 43 16.65 -6.30 -3.10
CA LEU A 43 15.76 -5.25 -3.57
C LEU A 43 16.58 -4.01 -3.91
N VAL A 44 16.31 -3.42 -5.06
CA VAL A 44 16.96 -2.19 -5.49
C VAL A 44 15.95 -1.06 -5.44
N MET A 45 16.31 0.02 -4.74
CA MET A 45 15.52 1.24 -4.62
C MET A 45 16.27 2.38 -5.31
N LEU A 46 15.53 3.18 -6.06
CA LEU A 46 16.05 4.34 -6.78
C LEU A 46 15.39 5.59 -6.23
N THR A 47 16.18 6.45 -5.59
CA THR A 47 15.72 7.75 -5.08
C THR A 47 16.12 8.84 -6.06
N SER A 48 15.13 9.53 -6.62
CA SER A 48 15.34 10.69 -7.48
C SER A 48 15.69 11.95 -6.69
N GLU A 49 16.23 12.97 -7.36
CA GLU A 49 16.50 14.29 -6.76
C GLU A 49 15.26 14.95 -6.15
N LEU A 50 14.07 14.64 -6.67
CA LEU A 50 12.79 15.15 -6.18
C LEU A 50 12.33 14.46 -4.89
N GLY A 51 13.13 13.55 -4.33
CA GLY A 51 12.81 12.77 -3.13
C GLY A 51 11.94 11.55 -3.38
N ASN A 52 11.40 11.39 -4.60
CA ASN A 52 10.61 10.21 -4.95
C ASN A 52 11.50 8.98 -4.99
N THR A 53 11.19 8.00 -4.15
CA THR A 53 11.87 6.71 -4.10
C THR A 53 10.98 5.66 -4.75
N THR A 54 11.49 4.95 -5.75
CA THR A 54 10.78 3.88 -6.43
C THR A 54 11.50 2.55 -6.27
N VAL A 55 10.74 1.47 -6.18
CA VAL A 55 11.28 0.11 -6.19
C VAL A 55 11.60 -0.29 -7.62
N HIS A 56 12.83 -0.74 -7.87
CA HIS A 56 13.26 -1.24 -9.17
C HIS A 56 13.08 -2.77 -9.25
N PHE A 57 11.84 -3.20 -9.46
CA PHE A 57 11.45 -4.62 -9.42
C PHE A 57 12.21 -5.54 -10.38
N HIS A 58 12.70 -5.00 -11.50
CA HIS A 58 13.41 -5.79 -12.50
C HIS A 58 14.79 -6.29 -12.02
N GLU A 59 15.34 -5.66 -10.98
CA GLU A 59 16.60 -6.06 -10.35
C GLU A 59 16.38 -6.85 -9.04
N ALA A 60 15.13 -7.11 -8.66
CA ALA A 60 14.82 -7.90 -7.47
C ALA A 60 15.07 -9.38 -7.75
N ASP A 61 15.94 -10.01 -6.96
CA ASP A 61 16.37 -11.40 -7.21
C ASP A 61 16.78 -12.14 -5.92
N PHE A 62 16.90 -13.46 -6.02
CA PHE A 62 17.45 -14.36 -5.00
C PHE A 62 18.86 -14.81 -5.42
N PRO A 63 19.93 -14.09 -5.03
CA PRO A 63 21.27 -14.27 -5.61
C PRO A 63 21.86 -15.69 -5.48
N ASP A 64 21.46 -16.44 -4.45
CA ASP A 64 22.03 -17.76 -4.14
C ASP A 64 21.14 -18.95 -4.52
N HIS A 65 19.92 -18.71 -5.01
CA HIS A 65 18.90 -19.76 -5.15
C HIS A 65 18.44 -19.96 -6.59
N LYS A 66 18.99 -20.98 -7.27
CA LYS A 66 18.53 -21.41 -8.60
C LYS A 66 17.08 -21.93 -8.61
N PHE A 67 16.63 -22.48 -7.49
CA PHE A 67 15.27 -22.96 -7.29
C PHE A 67 14.69 -22.33 -6.03
N VAL A 68 13.65 -21.53 -6.22
CA VAL A 68 12.91 -20.87 -5.14
C VAL A 68 11.53 -21.54 -5.06
N PRO A 69 11.14 -22.14 -3.92
CA PRO A 69 9.82 -22.75 -3.75
C PRO A 69 8.68 -21.76 -4.00
N LEU A 70 7.53 -22.26 -4.43
CA LEU A 70 6.37 -21.43 -4.75
C LEU A 70 5.89 -20.61 -3.54
N GLU A 71 5.96 -21.16 -2.34
CA GLU A 71 5.63 -20.48 -1.09
C GLU A 71 6.50 -19.24 -0.86
N VAL A 72 7.81 -19.37 -1.09
CA VAL A 72 8.77 -18.27 -0.96
C VAL A 72 8.53 -17.22 -2.04
N ARG A 73 8.26 -17.63 -3.28
CA ARG A 73 7.91 -16.70 -4.37
C ARG A 73 6.66 -15.91 -4.06
N ARG A 74 5.64 -16.56 -3.50
CA ARG A 74 4.40 -15.91 -3.07
C ARG A 74 4.67 -14.89 -1.97
N ALA A 75 5.39 -15.27 -0.92
CA ALA A 75 5.77 -14.37 0.17
C ALA A 75 6.61 -13.17 -0.34
N ALA A 76 7.50 -13.39 -1.31
CA ALA A 76 8.26 -12.33 -1.95
C ALA A 76 7.35 -11.36 -2.72
N LEU A 77 6.42 -11.89 -3.53
CA LEU A 77 5.46 -11.09 -4.28
C LEU A 77 4.58 -10.26 -3.35
N ASP A 78 4.06 -10.84 -2.27
CA ASP A 78 3.27 -10.12 -1.26
C ASP A 78 4.09 -8.97 -0.65
N LYS A 79 5.37 -9.19 -0.36
CA LYS A 79 6.27 -8.15 0.15
C LYS A 79 6.56 -7.06 -0.88
N LEU A 80 6.72 -7.41 -2.16
CA LEU A 80 6.91 -6.44 -3.23
C LEU A 80 5.69 -5.53 -3.42
N ILE A 81 4.47 -6.08 -3.33
CA ILE A 81 3.22 -5.30 -3.37
C ILE A 81 3.14 -4.33 -2.19
N GLU A 82 3.53 -4.77 -0.99
CA GLU A 82 3.58 -3.91 0.19
C GLU A 82 4.56 -2.73 -0.02
N LEU A 83 5.75 -3.01 -0.57
CA LEU A 83 6.75 -1.99 -0.87
C LEU A 83 6.28 -1.01 -1.94
N GLU A 84 5.58 -1.48 -2.97
CA GLU A 84 4.98 -0.62 -3.98
C GLU A 84 3.98 0.36 -3.35
N ARG A 85 3.09 -0.14 -2.48
CA ARG A 85 2.11 0.69 -1.76
C ARG A 85 2.77 1.70 -0.83
N LEU A 86 3.88 1.33 -0.18
CA LEU A 86 4.63 2.25 0.66
C LEU A 86 5.27 3.38 -0.17
N CYS A 87 5.85 3.04 -1.33
CA CYS A 87 6.52 4.01 -2.20
C CYS A 87 5.55 4.93 -2.94
N ASN A 88 4.39 4.40 -3.35
CA ASN A 88 3.32 5.19 -3.96
C ASN A 88 2.49 5.97 -2.93
N GLY A 89 2.75 5.75 -1.62
CA GLY A 89 1.93 6.22 -0.52
C GLY A 89 0.47 5.74 -0.63
N PRO A 90 -0.41 6.10 0.31
CA PRO A 90 -1.77 6.34 -0.11
C PRO A 90 -1.67 7.43 -1.17
N SER A 91 -1.97 7.11 -2.43
CA SER A 91 -2.72 8.09 -3.22
C SER A 91 -3.91 8.42 -2.33
N GLY A 92 -3.84 9.55 -1.63
CA GLY A 92 -4.90 9.98 -0.75
C GLY A 92 -6.13 10.13 -1.60
N LYS A 93 -6.93 9.07 -1.66
CA LYS A 93 -8.33 9.23 -1.31
C LYS A 93 -8.29 10.07 -0.05
N THR A 94 -8.58 11.35 -0.20
CA THR A 94 -8.70 12.27 0.92
C THR A 94 -9.59 11.60 1.97
N LEU A 95 -9.46 11.98 3.24
CA LEU A 95 -10.39 11.49 4.28
C LEU A 95 -11.88 11.60 3.85
N GLU A 96 -12.18 12.51 2.91
CA GLU A 96 -13.47 12.69 2.24
C GLU A 96 -13.96 11.46 1.44
N GLU A 97 -13.05 10.66 0.86
CA GLU A 97 -13.41 9.44 0.11
C GLU A 97 -13.49 8.18 0.99
N ALA A 98 -13.00 8.25 2.23
CA ALA A 98 -13.13 7.18 3.22
C ALA A 98 -14.50 7.23 3.92
N ASN A 99 -15.58 7.35 3.15
CA ASN A 99 -16.95 7.47 3.64
C ASN A 99 -17.60 6.11 3.93
N ASN A 100 -16.83 5.18 4.54
CA ASN A 100 -17.31 3.81 4.82
C ASN A 100 -17.35 3.47 6.31
N SER A 101 -17.20 4.46 7.20
CA SER A 101 -17.36 4.24 8.64
C SER A 101 -17.41 5.56 9.41
N SER A 102 -18.56 6.23 9.45
CA SER A 102 -18.93 7.07 10.61
C SER A 102 -20.41 7.44 10.53
N MET A 103 -21.03 7.59 11.69
CA MET A 103 -22.36 8.15 11.93
C MET A 103 -22.69 9.33 11.00
N ALA A 104 -23.97 9.49 10.63
CA ALA A 104 -24.49 10.55 9.75
C ALA A 104 -23.70 11.86 9.88
N GLN A 105 -23.11 12.31 8.78
CA GLN A 105 -22.04 13.30 8.76
C GLN A 105 -22.58 14.73 8.87
N ASP A 106 -23.86 14.94 8.58
CA ASP A 106 -24.50 16.24 8.65
C ASP A 106 -25.96 16.22 9.15
N LEU A 107 -26.47 17.41 9.42
CA LEU A 107 -27.79 17.65 10.00
C LEU A 107 -28.93 17.35 9.00
N GLU A 108 -28.64 17.38 7.70
CA GLU A 108 -29.61 17.03 6.65
C GLU A 108 -29.78 15.51 6.55
N GLU A 109 -28.69 14.76 6.67
CA GLU A 109 -28.65 13.31 6.71
C GLU A 109 -29.38 12.77 7.96
N ILE A 110 -29.19 13.40 9.13
CA ILE A 110 -29.97 13.07 10.34
C ILE A 110 -31.47 13.29 10.12
N LYS A 111 -31.88 14.38 9.46
CA LYS A 111 -33.29 14.65 9.15
C LYS A 111 -33.85 13.64 8.16
N LYS A 112 -33.08 13.28 7.14
CA LYS A 112 -33.45 12.28 6.13
C LYS A 112 -33.62 10.91 6.77
N LEU A 113 -32.64 10.46 7.57
CA LEU A 113 -32.72 9.21 8.32
C LEU A 113 -33.94 9.20 9.25
N GLY A 114 -34.18 10.29 10.00
CA GLY A 114 -35.35 10.40 10.85
C GLY A 114 -36.68 10.33 10.07
N ASN A 115 -36.72 10.81 8.83
CA ASN A 115 -37.89 10.70 7.98
C ASN A 115 -38.07 9.28 7.41
N GLU A 116 -36.98 8.62 7.05
CA GLU A 116 -36.98 7.21 6.61
C GLU A 116 -37.43 6.27 7.74
N MET A 117 -36.95 6.52 8.97
CA MET A 117 -37.36 5.76 10.16
C MET A 117 -38.85 5.90 10.48
N LYS A 118 -39.49 7.05 10.18
CA LYS A 118 -40.95 7.20 10.36
C LYS A 118 -41.77 6.30 9.44
N HIS A 119 -41.21 5.90 8.31
CA HIS A 119 -41.86 5.01 7.36
C HIS A 119 -41.50 3.54 7.56
N MET A 120 -40.54 3.23 8.45
CA MET A 120 -40.25 1.86 8.85
C MET A 120 -41.36 1.36 9.75
N LYS A 121 -41.91 0.19 9.39
CA LYS A 121 -42.94 -0.48 10.19
C LYS A 121 -42.32 -0.96 11.48
N THR A 122 -43.03 -0.76 12.59
CA THR A 122 -42.62 -1.33 13.87
C THR A 122 -42.88 -2.85 13.89
N ASN A 123 -42.20 -3.58 14.77
CA ASN A 123 -42.41 -5.02 14.91
C ASN A 123 -43.89 -5.38 15.17
N SER A 124 -44.61 -4.52 15.92
CA SER A 124 -46.05 -4.68 16.16
C SER A 124 -46.88 -4.57 14.87
N GLU A 125 -46.57 -3.62 13.99
CA GLU A 125 -47.25 -3.46 12.69
C GLU A 125 -46.90 -4.55 11.67
N LEU A 126 -45.72 -5.17 11.80
CA LEU A 126 -45.32 -6.32 10.98
C LEU A 126 -46.11 -7.56 11.37
N ILE A 127 -46.31 -7.81 12.66
CA ILE A 127 -47.12 -8.92 13.19
C ILE A 127 -48.58 -8.80 12.74
N GLU A 128 -49.18 -7.61 12.80
CA GLU A 128 -50.55 -7.37 12.31
C GLU A 128 -50.71 -7.64 10.80
N LYS A 129 -49.63 -7.51 10.02
CA LYS A 129 -49.60 -7.79 8.59
C LYS A 129 -49.15 -9.23 8.26
N ASN A 130 -49.08 -10.12 9.26
CA ASN A 130 -48.57 -11.48 9.15
C ASN A 130 -47.13 -11.57 8.59
N LEU A 131 -46.31 -10.55 8.82
CA LEU A 131 -44.89 -10.55 8.48
C LEU A 131 -44.08 -10.95 9.72
N VAL A 132 -43.04 -11.76 9.50
CA VAL A 132 -42.16 -12.23 10.58
C VAL A 132 -41.21 -11.08 10.95
N PRO A 133 -41.25 -10.55 12.19
CA PRO A 133 -40.30 -9.55 12.63
C PRO A 133 -38.91 -10.18 12.83
N ASP A 134 -37.87 -9.35 12.73
CA ASP A 134 -36.51 -9.81 12.97
C ASP A 134 -36.36 -10.37 14.40
N PRO A 135 -35.58 -11.46 14.58
CA PRO A 135 -35.35 -12.02 15.89
C PRO A 135 -34.67 -11.00 16.80
N ILE A 136 -35.16 -10.88 18.03
CA ILE A 136 -34.52 -10.06 19.07
C ILE A 136 -33.14 -10.70 19.32
N GLN A 137 -32.09 -9.93 19.04
CA GLN A 137 -30.69 -10.34 19.20
C GLN A 137 -30.30 -10.51 20.67
#